data_AF-A0A3B8JTL4-F1
#
_entry.id   AF-A0A3B8JTL4-F1
#
_cell.length_a   1.000
_cell.length_b   1.000
_cell.length_c   1.000
_cell.angle_alpha   90.00
_cell.angle_beta   90.00
_cell.angle_gamma   90.00
#
_symmetry.space_group_name_H-M   'P 1'
#
loop_
_entity.id
_entity.type
_entity.pdbx_description
1 polymer ?
#
loop_
_entity_poly.entity_id
_entity_poly.type
_entity_poly.pdbx_seq_one_letter_code
_entity_poly.pdbx_strand_id
1 'polypeptide(L)'
;MLTTPRQTRKLSRFFLIPFTFFLTLLLSLPWVSAKEAPKPKPQDWQINGIVAALDDSYPKVKEYAFGQLVKYKWQDLKTVVKKPEAIAQKAANIFKDKTVEAKVRGSAAQALGNLGQAGA
;
A
#
# COMPACT_ATOMS: atom_id res chain seq x y z
N MET A 1 -71.26 -3.49 11.66
CA MET A 1 -70.07 -3.63 10.78
C MET A 1 -69.17 -2.45 11.01
N LEU A 2 -67.98 -2.65 11.58
CA LEU A 2 -66.99 -1.60 11.83
C LEU A 2 -65.94 -1.64 10.73
N THR A 3 -65.95 -0.64 9.85
CA THR A 3 -64.97 -0.50 8.77
C THR A 3 -63.74 0.24 9.32
N THR A 4 -62.63 -0.45 9.55
CA THR A 4 -61.37 0.18 9.95
C THR A 4 -60.57 0.59 8.69
N PRO A 5 -60.19 1.88 8.53
CA PRO A 5 -59.40 2.30 7.39
C PRO A 5 -57.94 1.87 7.59
N ARG A 6 -57.48 0.91 6.79
CA ARG A 6 -56.07 0.47 6.78
C ARG A 6 -55.22 1.51 6.06
N GLN A 7 -54.69 2.47 6.81
CA GLN A 7 -53.80 3.51 6.29
C GLN A 7 -52.45 2.91 5.91
N THR A 8 -52.25 2.61 4.63
CA THR A 8 -50.92 2.24 4.12
C THR A 8 -50.15 3.51 3.80
N ARG A 9 -49.34 4.00 4.74
CA ARG A 9 -48.39 5.10 4.47
C ARG A 9 -47.31 4.57 3.52
N LYS A 10 -47.55 4.66 2.21
CA LYS A 10 -46.49 4.46 1.22
C LYS A 10 -45.55 5.66 1.33
N LEU A 11 -44.27 5.40 1.67
CA LEU A 11 -43.26 6.46 1.66
C LEU A 11 -43.26 7.11 0.26
N SER A 12 -43.46 8.42 0.23
CA SER A 12 -43.54 9.15 -1.03
C SER A 12 -42.22 9.07 -1.78
N ARG A 13 -42.26 8.68 -3.06
CA ARG A 13 -41.08 8.62 -3.93
C ARG A 13 -40.36 9.97 -4.02
N PHE A 14 -41.10 11.07 -3.88
CA PHE A 14 -40.56 12.43 -3.84
C PHE A 14 -39.63 12.68 -2.64
N PHE A 15 -39.81 11.96 -1.53
CA PHE A 15 -38.91 12.03 -0.38
C PHE A 15 -37.83 10.94 -0.41
N LEU A 16 -38.17 9.75 -0.93
CA LEU A 16 -37.28 8.61 -0.95
C LEU A 16 -36.06 8.83 -1.86
N ILE A 17 -36.27 9.39 -3.06
CA ILE A 17 -35.22 9.61 -4.07
C ILE A 17 -34.14 10.60 -3.60
N PRO A 18 -34.46 11.84 -3.17
CA PRO A 18 -33.43 12.77 -2.70
C PRO A 18 -32.75 12.26 -1.43
N PHE A 19 -33.49 11.58 -0.54
CA PHE A 19 -32.91 10.98 0.66
C PHE A 19 -31.87 9.91 0.32
N THR A 20 -32.17 9.00 -0.60
CA THR A 20 -31.20 7.99 -1.04
C THR A 20 -30.00 8.61 -1.72
N PHE A 21 -30.20 9.63 -2.56
CA PHE A 21 -29.10 10.33 -3.22
C PHE A 21 -28.17 11.00 -2.19
N PHE A 22 -28.73 11.70 -1.21
CA PHE A 22 -27.97 12.33 -0.14
C PHE A 22 -27.23 11.31 0.71
N LEU A 23 -27.87 10.19 1.06
CA LEU A 23 -27.27 9.12 1.82
C LEU A 23 -26.09 8.48 1.06
N THR A 24 -26.26 8.22 -0.25
CA THR A 24 -25.16 7.72 -1.08
C THR A 24 -24.02 8.72 -1.15
N LEU A 25 -24.29 10.01 -1.28
CA LEU A 25 -23.27 11.04 -1.32
C LEU A 25 -22.50 11.13 0.00
N LEU A 26 -23.20 11.13 1.14
CA LEU A 26 -22.62 11.13 2.48
C LEU A 26 -21.72 9.91 2.72
N LEU A 27 -22.15 8.71 2.30
CA LEU A 27 -21.35 7.49 2.41
C LEU A 27 -20.17 7.44 1.43
N SER A 28 -20.21 8.23 0.35
CA SER A 28 -19.12 8.33 -0.64
C SER A 28 -18.05 9.35 -0.24
N LEU A 29 -18.30 10.20 0.76
CA LEU A 29 -17.30 11.15 1.24
C LEU A 29 -16.19 10.40 2.00
N PRO A 30 -14.93 10.86 1.91
CA PRO A 30 -13.82 10.30 2.67
C PRO A 30 -13.93 10.71 4.16
N TRP A 31 -14.93 10.18 4.87
CA TRP A 31 -15.10 10.38 6.31
C TRP A 31 -14.01 9.64 7.12
N VAL A 32 -13.29 8.71 6.48
CA VAL A 32 -12.19 7.98 7.11
C VAL A 32 -10.90 8.81 7.02
N SER A 33 -10.55 9.45 8.13
CA SER A 33 -9.21 10.01 8.35
C SER A 33 -8.34 8.98 9.08
N ALA A 34 -8.09 7.83 8.44
CA ALA A 34 -7.21 6.81 8.99
C ALA A 34 -5.75 7.29 8.86
N LYS A 35 -5.09 7.48 10.01
CA LYS A 35 -3.65 7.72 10.05
C LYS A 35 -2.94 6.38 10.03
N GLU A 36 -2.01 6.19 9.09
CA GLU A 36 -1.13 5.02 9.11
C GLU A 36 -0.37 4.95 10.43
N ALA A 37 -0.24 3.75 10.98
CA ALA A 37 0.63 3.53 12.12
C ALA A 37 2.06 3.96 11.74
N PRO A 38 2.82 4.59 12.66
CA PRO A 38 4.18 4.99 12.37
C PRO A 38 5.01 3.77 12.01
N LYS A 39 5.73 3.83 10.88
CA LYS A 39 6.65 2.77 10.46
C LYS A 39 7.74 2.56 11.52
N PRO A 40 8.17 1.31 11.76
CA PRO A 40 9.19 1.00 12.75
C PRO A 40 10.54 1.62 12.37
N LYS A 41 11.37 1.91 13.38
CA LYS A 41 12.75 2.35 13.16
C LYS A 41 13.64 1.16 12.76
N PRO A 42 14.48 1.29 11.73
CA PRO A 42 15.37 0.22 11.30
C PRO A 42 16.51 -0.02 12.31
N GLN A 43 16.88 -1.29 12.49
CA GLN A 43 18.09 -1.70 13.21
C GLN A 43 19.15 -2.18 12.22
N ASP A 44 20.42 -1.87 12.48
CA ASP A 44 21.54 -2.16 11.56
C ASP A 44 21.62 -3.62 11.13
N TRP A 45 21.62 -4.56 12.08
CA TRP A 45 21.71 -5.99 11.77
C TRP A 45 20.52 -6.49 10.95
N GLN A 46 19.32 -5.95 11.21
CA GLN A 46 18.10 -6.34 10.52
C GLN A 46 18.14 -5.88 9.06
N ILE A 47 18.54 -4.63 8.83
CA ILE A 47 18.68 -4.10 7.47
C ILE A 47 19.81 -4.81 6.72
N ASN A 48 20.94 -5.06 7.38
CA ASN A 48 22.04 -5.81 6.76
C ASN A 48 21.60 -7.23 6.35
N GLY A 49 20.81 -7.92 7.17
CA GLY A 49 20.25 -9.24 6.82
C GLY A 49 19.30 -9.17 5.62
N ILE A 50 18.43 -8.17 5.57
CA ILE A 50 17.53 -7.95 4.43
C ILE A 50 18.33 -7.65 3.15
N VAL A 51 19.36 -6.80 3.24
CA VAL A 51 20.21 -6.45 2.10
C VAL A 51 21.01 -7.66 1.61
N ALA A 52 21.51 -8.50 2.51
CA ALA A 52 22.18 -9.75 2.15
C ALA A 52 21.25 -10.71 1.39
N ALA A 53 19.97 -10.77 1.76
CA ALA A 53 18.97 -11.57 1.06
C ALA A 53 18.70 -11.09 -0.39
N LEU A 54 19.08 -9.87 -0.76
CA LEU A 54 19.00 -9.41 -2.16
C LEU A 54 20.04 -10.08 -3.06
N ASP A 55 21.10 -10.64 -2.47
CA ASP A 55 22.15 -11.39 -3.17
C ASP A 55 21.86 -12.89 -3.31
N ASP A 56 20.71 -13.36 -2.81
CA ASP A 56 20.29 -14.75 -2.91
C ASP A 56 20.16 -15.22 -4.38
N SER A 57 20.28 -16.52 -4.64
CA SER A 57 20.09 -17.04 -6.00
C SER A 57 18.61 -17.14 -6.38
N TYR A 58 17.71 -17.31 -5.40
CA TYR A 58 16.30 -17.54 -5.62
C TYR A 58 15.51 -16.22 -5.72
N PRO A 59 14.81 -15.97 -6.84
CA PRO A 59 14.08 -14.71 -7.05
C PRO A 59 13.04 -14.38 -5.97
N LYS A 60 12.44 -15.40 -5.35
CA LYS A 60 11.44 -15.20 -4.30
C LYS A 60 12.03 -14.61 -3.03
N VAL A 61 13.26 -14.99 -2.67
CA VAL A 61 13.94 -14.41 -1.50
C VAL A 61 14.15 -12.91 -1.72
N LYS A 62 14.51 -12.52 -2.94
CA LYS A 62 14.64 -11.10 -3.32
C LYS A 62 13.32 -10.35 -3.26
N GLU A 63 12.22 -10.97 -3.71
CA GLU A 63 10.86 -10.40 -3.56
C GLU A 63 10.55 -10.09 -2.10
N TYR A 64 10.76 -11.06 -1.21
CA TYR A 64 10.54 -10.87 0.22
C TYR A 64 11.46 -9.80 0.79
N ALA A 65 12.74 -9.77 0.42
CA ALA A 65 13.68 -8.76 0.88
C ALA A 65 13.25 -7.34 0.47
N PHE A 66 12.85 -7.13 -0.79
CA PHE A 66 12.30 -5.84 -1.23
C PHE A 66 11.01 -5.48 -0.47
N GLY A 67 10.10 -6.44 -0.30
CA GLY A 67 8.87 -6.24 0.47
C GLY A 67 9.14 -5.84 1.92
N GLN A 68 10.19 -6.38 2.54
CA GLN A 68 10.59 -6.01 3.90
C GLN A 68 11.19 -4.60 3.96
N LEU A 69 11.99 -4.18 2.96
CA LEU A 69 12.53 -2.81 2.90
C LEU A 69 11.42 -1.75 2.83
N VAL A 70 10.33 -2.02 2.12
CA VAL A 70 9.18 -1.11 1.98
C VAL A 70 8.46 -0.81 3.31
N LYS A 71 8.61 -1.70 4.31
CA LYS A 71 8.01 -1.52 5.65
C LYS A 71 8.64 -0.38 6.45
N TYR A 72 9.83 0.07 6.06
CA TYR A 72 10.53 1.19 6.71
C TYR A 72 10.35 2.48 5.91
N LYS A 73 10.61 3.62 6.55
CA LYS A 73 10.79 4.88 5.82
C LYS A 73 12.19 4.90 5.22
N TRP A 74 12.29 5.32 3.97
CA TRP A 74 13.58 5.29 3.29
C TRP A 74 14.59 6.29 3.88
N GLN A 75 14.11 7.41 4.42
CA GLN A 75 14.94 8.38 5.16
C GLN A 75 15.63 7.70 6.35
N ASP A 76 14.90 6.88 7.10
CA ASP A 76 15.46 6.13 8.24
C ASP A 76 16.43 5.04 7.75
N LEU A 77 16.11 4.37 6.64
CA LEU A 77 16.99 3.37 6.04
C LEU A 77 18.31 3.98 5.55
N LYS A 78 18.31 5.18 4.99
CA LYS A 78 19.53 5.85 4.50
C LYS A 78 20.59 6.02 5.61
N THR A 79 20.15 6.18 6.86
CA THR A 79 21.08 6.29 8.00
C THR A 79 21.75 4.97 8.37
N VAL A 80 21.15 3.84 8.00
CA VAL A 80 21.55 2.48 8.39
C VAL A 80 22.19 1.71 7.23
N VAL A 81 21.66 1.91 6.01
CA VAL A 81 22.12 1.23 4.80
C VAL A 81 23.48 1.79 4.40
N LYS A 82 24.50 0.95 4.46
CA LYS A 82 25.87 1.33 4.06
C LYS A 82 26.00 1.69 2.57
N LYS A 83 25.16 1.12 1.70
CA LYS A 83 25.23 1.27 0.23
C LYS A 83 23.84 1.32 -0.43
N PRO A 84 23.09 2.43 -0.30
CA PRO A 84 21.73 2.54 -0.86
C PRO A 84 21.71 2.49 -2.40
N GLU A 85 22.77 2.95 -3.07
CA GLU A 85 22.91 2.90 -4.53
C GLU A 85 22.94 1.46 -5.04
N ALA A 86 23.54 0.54 -4.26
CA ALA A 86 23.59 -0.87 -4.62
C ALA A 86 22.20 -1.53 -4.59
N ILE A 87 21.33 -1.10 -3.68
CA ILE A 87 19.94 -1.58 -3.61
C ILE A 87 19.16 -1.07 -4.83
N ALA A 88 19.33 0.20 -5.19
CA ALA A 88 18.72 0.79 -6.38
C ALA A 88 19.13 0.05 -7.66
N GLN A 89 20.42 -0.25 -7.82
CA GLN A 89 20.94 -0.99 -8.96
C GLN A 89 20.38 -2.41 -9.03
N LYS A 90 20.37 -3.15 -7.90
CA LYS A 90 19.78 -4.50 -7.84
C LYS A 90 18.29 -4.49 -8.21
N ALA A 91 17.53 -3.54 -7.67
CA ALA A 91 16.12 -3.39 -7.99
C ALA A 91 15.90 -3.04 -9.48
N ALA A 92 16.71 -2.14 -10.04
CA ALA A 92 16.63 -1.77 -11.45
C ALA A 92 16.95 -2.93 -12.39
N ASN A 93 17.95 -3.75 -12.06
CA ASN A 93 18.31 -4.93 -12.84
C ASN A 93 17.16 -5.95 -12.86
N ILE A 94 16.60 -6.26 -11.70
CA ILE A 94 15.45 -7.17 -11.57
C ILE A 94 14.22 -6.62 -12.28
N PHE A 95 13.95 -5.32 -12.15
CA PHE A 95 12.80 -4.68 -12.79
C PHE A 95 12.86 -4.74 -14.33
N LYS A 96 14.06 -4.57 -14.90
CA LYS A 96 14.30 -4.62 -16.36
C LYS A 96 14.30 -6.04 -16.92
N ASP A 97 14.66 -7.03 -16.11
CA ASP A 97 14.68 -8.43 -16.52
C ASP A 97 13.26 -8.96 -16.74
N LYS A 98 12.94 -9.28 -17.99
CA LYS A 98 11.61 -9.79 -18.39
C LYS A 98 11.43 -11.28 -18.10
N THR A 99 12.51 -12.00 -17.79
CA THR A 99 12.46 -13.44 -17.48
C THR A 99 12.05 -13.70 -16.03
N VAL A 100 12.22 -12.69 -15.17
CA VAL A 100 11.82 -12.74 -13.76
C VAL A 100 10.30 -12.62 -13.64
N GLU A 101 9.72 -13.41 -12.71
CA GLU A 101 8.29 -13.39 -12.38
C GLU A 101 7.80 -11.96 -12.12
N ALA A 102 6.64 -11.60 -12.69
CA ALA A 102 6.08 -10.25 -12.61
C ALA A 102 5.94 -9.73 -11.18
N LYS A 103 5.64 -10.61 -10.22
CA LYS A 103 5.52 -10.27 -8.80
C LYS A 103 6.82 -9.74 -8.21
N VAL A 104 7.94 -10.43 -8.48
CA VAL A 104 9.29 -10.03 -8.05
C VAL A 104 9.68 -8.68 -8.65
N ARG A 105 9.36 -8.47 -9.94
CA ARG A 105 9.57 -7.19 -10.63
C ARG A 105 8.73 -6.06 -10.01
N GLY A 106 7.49 -6.35 -9.63
CA GLY A 106 6.60 -5.42 -8.94
C GLY A 106 7.17 -4.96 -7.60
N SER A 107 7.70 -5.88 -6.79
CA SER A 107 8.38 -5.54 -5.53
C SER A 107 9.62 -4.69 -5.74
N ALA A 108 10.42 -4.99 -6.78
CA ALA A 108 11.57 -4.16 -7.14
C ALA A 108 11.18 -2.74 -7.57
N ALA A 109 10.11 -2.60 -8.36
CA ALA A 109 9.57 -1.30 -8.75
C ALA A 109 9.05 -0.51 -7.54
N GLN A 110 8.38 -1.17 -6.60
CA GLN A 110 7.90 -0.53 -5.37
C GLN A 110 9.06 -0.03 -4.51
N ALA A 111 10.14 -0.82 -4.39
CA ALA A 111 11.35 -0.40 -3.70
C ALA A 111 11.93 0.86 -4.37
N LEU A 112 12.09 0.87 -5.70
CA LEU A 112 12.57 2.03 -6.48
C LEU A 112 11.70 3.29 -6.28
N GLY A 113 10.38 3.14 -6.24
CA GLY A 113 9.47 4.27 -5.99
C GLY A 113 9.73 4.92 -4.63
N ASN A 114 9.91 4.11 -3.59
CA ASN A 114 10.22 4.61 -2.25
C ASN A 114 11.61 5.24 -2.16
N LEU A 115 12.60 4.74 -2.92
CA LEU A 115 13.92 5.37 -3.05
C LEU A 115 13.79 6.79 -3.59
N GLY A 116 13.03 6.96 -4.68
CA GLY A 116 12.84 8.25 -5.34
C GLY A 116 12.14 9.28 -4.47
N GLN A 117 11.08 8.87 -3.75
CA GLN A 117 10.33 9.74 -2.83
C GLN A 117 11.15 10.29 -1.66
N ALA A 118 12.29 9.68 -1.34
CA ALA A 118 13.16 10.12 -0.25
C ALA A 118 14.40 10.90 -0.72
N GLY A 119 14.59 11.02 -2.04
CA GLY A 119 15.63 11.86 -2.64
C GLY A 119 15.10 13.15 -3.28
N ALA A 120 13.78 13.28 -3.46
CA ALA A 120 13.08 14.50 -3.86
C ALA A 120 12.67 15.32 -2.63
#